data_AF-A0A975EHR3-F1
#
_entry.id   AF-A0A975EHR3-F1
#
_cell.length_a   1.000
_cell.length_b   1.000
_cell.length_c   1.000
_cell.angle_alpha   90.00
_cell.angle_beta   90.00
_cell.angle_gamma   90.00
#
_symmetry.space_group_name_H-M   'P 1'
#
loop_
_entity.id
_entity.type
_entity.pdbx_description
1 polymer ?
#
loop_
_entity_poly.entity_id
_entity_poly.type
_entity_poly.pdbx_seq_one_letter_code
_entity_poly.pdbx_strand_id
1 'polypeptide(L)'
;MQVQYWIRKQIEAVALRRLRREVMEKMGWSLRDLYRTLDEPGANPLREAQAKLDAAVRAAYAMPKGADILTFLLALNHSCAAKEAAGEPITPPGLPLPVDEHGAFVTGDCIRV
;
A
#
# COMPACT_ATOMS: atom_id res chain seq x y z
N MET A 1 -8.99 -7.58 -13.47
CA MET A 1 -7.94 -7.00 -12.60
C MET A 1 -6.94 -8.11 -12.30
N GLN A 2 -5.65 -7.96 -12.64
CA GLN A 2 -4.69 -9.07 -12.57
C GLN A 2 -4.13 -9.23 -11.14
N VAL A 3 -4.23 -10.44 -10.58
CA VAL A 3 -3.77 -10.82 -9.21
C VAL A 3 -2.32 -10.39 -8.95
N GLN A 4 -1.46 -10.42 -9.98
CA GLN A 4 -0.06 -10.02 -9.89
C GLN A 4 0.17 -8.59 -9.36
N TYR A 5 -0.75 -7.64 -9.64
CA TYR A 5 -0.63 -6.28 -9.13
C TYR A 5 -0.90 -6.20 -7.62
N TRP A 6 -1.84 -7.00 -7.13
CA TRP A 6 -2.14 -7.12 -5.70
C TRP A 6 -0.98 -7.76 -4.95
N ILE A 7 -0.36 -8.80 -5.52
CA ILE A 7 0.85 -9.41 -4.96
C ILE A 7 2.00 -8.39 -4.93
N ARG A 8 2.24 -7.67 -6.04
CA ARG A 8 3.28 -6.63 -6.09
C ARG A 8 3.07 -5.58 -5.01
N LYS A 9 1.84 -5.09 -4.81
CA LYS A 9 1.50 -4.17 -3.71
C LYS A 9 1.93 -4.72 -2.34
N GLN A 10 1.66 -6.00 -2.06
CA GLN A 10 2.07 -6.59 -0.77
C GLN A 10 3.60 -6.65 -0.62
N ILE A 11 4.32 -7.00 -1.69
CA ILE A 11 5.79 -7.04 -1.68
C ILE A 11 6.38 -5.67 -1.35
N GLU A 12 5.91 -4.60 -2.03
CA GLU A 12 6.39 -3.24 -1.77
C GLU A 12 6.02 -2.77 -0.35
N ALA A 13 4.86 -3.18 0.16
CA ALA A 13 4.44 -2.86 1.52
C ALA A 13 5.35 -3.51 2.58
N VAL A 14 5.76 -4.76 2.37
CA VAL A 14 6.73 -5.47 3.22
C VAL A 14 8.10 -4.80 3.12
N ALA A 15 8.56 -4.44 1.93
CA ALA A 15 9.84 -3.78 1.71
C ALA A 15 9.92 -2.43 2.47
N LEU A 16 8.86 -1.62 2.41
CA LEU A 16 8.77 -0.37 3.15
C LEU A 16 8.82 -0.58 4.66
N ARG A 17 8.11 -1.59 5.19
CA ARG A 17 8.16 -1.92 6.63
C ARG A 17 9.53 -2.41 7.09
N ARG A 18 10.20 -3.24 6.28
CA ARG A 18 11.58 -3.69 6.55
C ARG A 18 12.55 -2.51 6.60
N LEU A 19 12.53 -1.63 5.59
CA LEU A 19 13.36 -0.44 5.56
C LEU A 19 13.14 0.44 6.80
N ARG A 20 11.88 0.69 7.18
CA ARG A 20 11.57 1.48 8.38
C ARG A 20 12.20 0.89 9.63
N ARG A 21 12.04 -0.42 9.86
CA ARG A 21 12.62 -1.11 11.02
C ARG A 21 14.14 -1.06 11.00
N GLU A 22 14.77 -1.36 9.87
CA GLU A 22 16.23 -1.35 9.73
C GLU A 22 16.83 0.03 10.01
N VAL A 23 16.22 1.10 9.50
CA VAL A 23 16.72 2.47 9.73
C VAL A 23 16.49 2.89 11.19
N MET A 24 15.32 2.59 11.74
CA MET A 24 15.02 2.88 13.15
C MET A 24 15.99 2.14 14.09
N GLU A 25 16.28 0.87 13.84
CA GLU A 25 17.21 0.07 14.63
C GLU A 25 18.65 0.59 14.52
N LYS A 26 19.12 0.88 13.30
CA LYS A 26 20.48 1.37 13.05
C LYS A 26 20.74 2.75 13.67
N MET A 27 19.75 3.63 13.64
CA MET A 27 19.90 5.01 14.09
C MET A 27 19.39 5.25 15.52
N GLY A 28 18.75 4.26 16.15
CA GLY A 28 18.05 4.44 17.43
C GLY A 28 16.89 5.44 17.34
N TRP A 29 16.28 5.59 16.17
CA TRP A 29 15.26 6.59 15.87
C TRP A 29 13.84 6.09 16.16
N SER A 30 12.97 6.99 16.61
CA SER A 30 11.54 6.73 16.60
C SER A 30 10.98 6.81 15.17
N LEU A 31 9.78 6.28 14.95
CA LEU A 31 9.08 6.43 13.66
C LEU A 31 8.87 7.91 13.32
N ARG A 32 8.66 8.77 14.32
CA ARG A 32 8.55 10.21 14.12
C ARG A 32 9.85 10.79 13.58
N ASP A 33 10.99 10.45 14.17
CA ASP A 33 12.30 10.94 13.73
C ASP A 33 12.59 10.49 12.29
N LEU A 34 12.31 9.22 11.99
CA LEU A 34 12.43 8.70 10.64
C LEU A 34 11.61 9.52 9.63
N TYR A 35 10.37 9.89 9.96
CA TYR A 35 9.51 10.64 9.04
C TYR A 35 9.90 12.11 8.91
N ARG A 36 10.55 12.73 9.90
CA ARG A 36 11.09 14.10 9.76
C ARG A 36 12.12 14.20 8.63
N THR A 37 12.83 13.11 8.33
CA THR A 37 13.76 13.07 7.19
C THR A 37 13.08 13.28 5.84
N LEU A 38 11.76 13.12 5.73
CA LEU A 38 11.03 13.38 4.49
C LEU A 38 10.93 14.86 4.15
N ASP A 39 11.03 15.73 5.17
CA ASP A 39 11.01 17.19 5.01
C ASP A 39 12.35 17.72 4.50
N GLU A 40 13.42 16.92 4.62
CA GLU A 40 14.75 17.30 4.16
C GLU A 40 14.88 17.18 2.62
N PRO A 41 15.53 18.15 1.96
CA PRO A 41 15.84 18.07 0.55
C PRO A 41 16.91 16.99 0.30
N GLY A 42 16.83 16.32 -0.86
CA GLY A 42 17.80 15.31 -1.28
C GLY A 42 17.20 13.91 -1.46
N ALA A 43 18.09 12.95 -1.74
CA ALA A 43 17.74 11.55 -1.90
C ALA A 43 17.41 10.94 -0.54
N ASN A 44 16.21 10.37 -0.42
CA ASN A 44 15.76 9.74 0.81
C ASN A 44 15.22 8.33 0.49
N PRO A 45 15.86 7.26 1.01
CA PRO A 45 15.42 5.88 0.80
C PRO A 45 13.96 5.63 1.20
N LEU A 46 13.45 6.32 2.24
CA LEU A 46 12.07 6.22 2.67
C LEU A 46 11.11 6.80 1.62
N ARG A 47 11.46 7.94 1.03
CA ARG A 47 10.67 8.58 -0.04
C ARG A 47 10.61 7.68 -1.28
N GLU A 48 11.73 7.07 -1.65
CA GLU A 48 11.78 6.11 -2.76
C GLU A 48 10.95 4.85 -2.50
N ALA A 49 11.02 4.30 -1.28
CA ALA A 49 10.23 3.13 -0.90
C ALA A 49 8.72 3.44 -0.87
N GLN A 50 8.33 4.63 -0.41
CA GLN A 50 6.94 5.11 -0.48
C GLN A 50 6.48 5.25 -1.93
N ALA A 51 7.28 5.86 -2.80
CA ALA A 51 6.94 6.02 -4.22
C ALA A 51 6.75 4.67 -4.93
N LYS A 52 7.56 3.64 -4.60
CA LYS A 52 7.40 2.27 -5.12
C LYS A 52 6.08 1.65 -4.65
N LEU A 53 5.75 1.78 -3.37
CA LEU A 53 4.47 1.31 -2.84
C LEU A 53 3.29 2.03 -3.50
N ASP A 54 3.34 3.35 -3.65
CA ASP A 54 2.29 4.14 -4.29
C ASP A 54 2.08 3.73 -5.76
N ALA A 55 3.16 3.49 -6.50
CA ALA A 55 3.09 2.99 -7.86
C ALA A 55 2.43 1.58 -7.93
N ALA A 56 2.77 0.70 -6.99
CA ALA A 56 2.16 -0.63 -6.91
C ALA A 56 0.67 -0.57 -6.52
N VAL A 57 0.28 0.32 -5.60
CA VAL A 57 -1.12 0.57 -5.24
C VAL A 57 -1.90 1.09 -6.45
N ARG A 58 -1.37 2.09 -7.15
CA ARG A 58 -1.99 2.62 -8.38
C ARG A 58 -2.22 1.52 -9.40
N ALA A 59 -1.22 0.68 -9.64
CA ALA A 59 -1.34 -0.44 -10.57
C ALA A 59 -2.40 -1.47 -10.12
N ALA A 60 -2.49 -1.78 -8.82
CA ALA A 60 -3.50 -2.69 -8.27
C ALA A 60 -4.93 -2.19 -8.49
N TYR A 61 -5.15 -0.88 -8.39
CA TYR A 61 -6.44 -0.24 -8.65
C TYR A 61 -6.65 0.17 -10.11
N ALA A 62 -5.72 -0.16 -11.01
CA ALA A 62 -5.70 0.30 -12.40
C ALA A 62 -5.78 1.84 -12.55
N MET A 63 -5.24 2.58 -11.57
CA MET A 63 -5.16 4.02 -11.58
C MET A 63 -3.98 4.49 -12.46
N PRO A 64 -4.21 5.35 -13.47
CA PRO A 64 -3.13 5.88 -14.29
C PRO A 64 -2.09 6.66 -13.46
N LYS A 65 -0.82 6.62 -13.88
CA LYS A 65 0.30 7.28 -13.16
C LYS A 65 0.08 8.79 -12.97
N GLY A 66 -0.48 9.47 -13.97
CA GLY A 66 -0.76 10.90 -13.94
C GLY A 66 -2.18 11.27 -13.51
N ALA A 67 -3.01 10.29 -13.14
CA ALA A 67 -4.36 10.59 -12.69
C ALA A 67 -4.34 11.30 -11.32
N ASP A 68 -5.22 12.29 -11.19
CA ASP A 68 -5.50 12.95 -9.92
C ASP A 68 -6.10 11.96 -8.92
N ILE A 69 -5.53 11.94 -7.71
CA ILE A 69 -5.86 10.95 -6.68
C ILE A 69 -7.27 11.16 -6.17
N LEU A 70 -7.65 12.41 -5.86
CA LEU A 70 -8.94 12.71 -5.25
C LEU A 70 -10.08 12.44 -6.22
N THR A 71 -9.91 12.85 -7.48
CA THR A 71 -10.88 12.60 -8.56
C THR A 71 -11.08 11.11 -8.79
N PHE A 72 -9.99 10.33 -8.84
CA PHE A 72 -10.08 8.89 -9.01
C PHE A 72 -10.79 8.21 -7.84
N LEU A 73 -10.42 8.55 -6.59
CA LEU A 73 -11.04 7.98 -5.40
C LEU A 73 -12.53 8.33 -5.29
N LEU A 74 -12.92 9.56 -5.64
CA LEU A 74 -14.31 9.97 -5.66
C LEU A 74 -15.13 9.16 -6.69
N ALA A 75 -14.60 8.98 -7.90
CA ALA A 75 -15.25 8.16 -8.93
C ALA A 75 -15.37 6.68 -8.51
N LEU A 76 -14.32 6.14 -7.88
CA LEU A 76 -14.33 4.79 -7.32
C LEU A 76 -15.41 4.64 -6.25
N ASN A 77 -15.53 5.61 -5.33
CA ASN A 77 -16.56 5.59 -4.28
C ASN A 77 -17.98 5.61 -4.86
N HIS A 78 -18.24 6.44 -5.87
CA HIS A 78 -19.54 6.44 -6.55
C HIS A 78 -19.84 5.09 -7.24
N SER A 79 -18.83 4.47 -7.87
CA SER A 79 -18.96 3.15 -8.48
C SER A 79 -19.29 2.07 -7.46
N CYS A 80 -18.60 2.07 -6.31
CA CYS A 80 -18.90 1.16 -5.20
C CYS A 80 -20.31 1.40 -4.66
N ALA A 81 -20.68 2.64 -4.33
CA ALA A 81 -22.01 2.96 -3.80
C ALA A 81 -23.15 2.53 -4.73
N ALA A 82 -22.99 2.69 -6.05
CA ALA A 82 -23.97 2.21 -7.03
C ALA A 82 -24.12 0.69 -7.03
N LYS A 83 -23.01 -0.05 -6.91
CA LYS A 83 -23.02 -1.52 -6.78
C LYS A 83 -23.67 -1.99 -5.49
N GLU A 84 -23.35 -1.36 -4.36
CA GLU A 84 -24.00 -1.66 -3.08
C GLU A 84 -25.51 -1.45 -3.15
N ALA A 85 -25.95 -0.33 -3.74
CA ALA A 85 -27.37 -0.03 -3.91
C ALA A 85 -28.09 -1.05 -4.83
N ALA A 86 -27.38 -1.61 -5.82
CA ALA A 86 -27.89 -2.66 -6.69
C ALA A 86 -27.84 -4.07 -6.06
N GLY A 87 -27.24 -4.22 -4.87
CA GLY A 87 -27.01 -5.52 -4.23
C GLY A 87 -25.92 -6.36 -4.90
N GLU A 88 -25.06 -5.74 -5.71
CA GLU A 88 -23.95 -6.42 -6.37
C GLU A 88 -22.78 -6.66 -5.39
N PRO A 89 -22.04 -7.78 -5.53
CA PRO A 89 -20.88 -8.04 -4.70
C PRO A 89 -19.75 -7.04 -5.02
N ILE A 90 -19.13 -6.53 -3.96
CA ILE A 90 -17.94 -5.68 -4.04
C ILE A 90 -16.73 -6.46 -3.55
N THR A 91 -15.61 -6.28 -4.25
CA THR A 91 -14.35 -6.87 -3.83
C THR A 91 -13.92 -6.25 -2.51
N PRO A 92 -13.77 -7.06 -1.43
CA PRO A 92 -13.35 -6.54 -0.14
C PRO A 92 -11.92 -6.02 -0.18
N PRO A 93 -11.52 -5.17 0.77
CA PRO A 93 -10.13 -4.76 0.90
C PRO A 93 -9.25 -5.98 1.19
N GLY A 94 -8.14 -6.12 0.46
CA GLY A 94 -7.20 -7.22 0.68
C GLY A 94 -6.73 -7.84 -0.63
N LEU A 95 -6.18 -9.05 -0.53
CA LEU A 95 -5.85 -9.85 -1.71
C LEU A 95 -7.15 -10.45 -2.27
N PRO A 96 -7.45 -10.31 -3.58
CA PRO A 96 -8.60 -10.96 -4.21
C PRO A 96 -8.31 -12.44 -4.48
N LEU A 97 -7.84 -13.15 -3.45
CA LEU A 97 -7.51 -14.56 -3.46
C LEU A 97 -8.48 -15.34 -2.56
N PRO A 98 -8.66 -16.65 -2.78
CA PRO A 98 -9.31 -17.54 -1.83
C PRO A 98 -8.67 -17.43 -0.43
N VAL A 99 -9.49 -17.57 0.62
CA VAL A 99 -9.08 -17.36 2.02
C VAL A 99 -7.95 -18.32 2.45
N ASP A 100 -7.97 -19.54 1.93
CA ASP A 100 -6.95 -20.57 2.16
C ASP A 100 -5.58 -20.18 1.61
N GLU A 101 -5.52 -19.34 0.57
CA GLU A 101 -4.26 -18.81 0.03
C GLU A 101 -3.72 -17.60 0.79
N HIS A 102 -4.54 -16.94 1.64
CA HIS A 102 -4.12 -15.72 2.35
C HIS A 102 -2.93 -15.98 3.28
N GLY A 103 -2.83 -17.19 3.85
CA GLY A 103 -1.75 -17.59 4.75
C GLY A 103 -0.36 -17.43 4.15
N ALA A 104 -0.21 -17.60 2.83
CA ALA A 104 1.06 -17.42 2.13
C ALA A 104 1.54 -15.96 2.09
N PHE A 105 0.66 -15.00 2.39
CA PHE A 105 0.94 -13.57 2.33
C PHE A 105 0.92 -12.89 3.71
N VAL A 106 0.72 -13.66 4.78
CA VAL A 106 0.83 -13.16 6.15
C VAL A 106 2.30 -13.08 6.54
N THR A 107 2.72 -11.89 7.00
CA THR A 107 4.09 -11.66 7.47
C THR A 107 4.12 -11.52 9.00
N GLY A 108 5.15 -12.09 9.64
CA GLY A 108 5.32 -12.06 11.11
C GLY A 108 5.80 -10.71 11.67
N ASP A 109 5.74 -9.66 10.86
CA ASP A 109 6.32 -8.35 11.14
C ASP A 109 5.32 -7.35 11.72
N CYS A 110 4.27 -7.87 12.37
CA CYS A 110 3.28 -7.11 13.12
C CYS A 110 3.89 -6.48 14.38
N ILE A 111 3.30 -5.37 14.82
CA ILE A 111 3.66 -4.73 16.10
C ILE A 111 3.13 -5.64 17.21
N ARG A 112 4.02 -6.07 18.11
CA ARG A 112 3.67 -6.80 19.33
C ARG A 112 3.66 -5.79 20.49
N VAL A 113 2.59 -5.83 21.28
CA VAL A 113 2.42 -5.02 22.50
C VAL A 113 2.78 -5.89 23.70
#